data_AF-A0A954KEK6-F1
#
_entry.id   AF-A0A954KEK6-F1
#
_cell.length_a   1.000
_cell.length_b   1.000
_cell.length_c   1.000
_cell.angle_alpha   90.00
_cell.angle_beta   90.00
_cell.angle_gamma   90.00
#
_symmetry.space_group_name_H-M   'P 1'
#
loop_
_entity.id
_entity.type
_entity.pdbx_description
1 polymer ?
#
loop_
_entity_poly.entity_id
_entity_poly.type
_entity_poly.pdbx_seq_one_letter_code
_entity_poly.pdbx_strand_id
1 'polypeptide(L)'
;MSHSFDAVDEKVAETEFFLQRMVEAENDWFEFRCYLSAFLSAARTITLALQRFQDLPGFADWYASHREELKTDPLARFILETRNDHVHGGPSPVAGGMFYQGKATYRFRELGEFVPNDIVSSCRSHFIALLKIVYDCYVVLGVYIDPQQYYTREHFASLGKTIDHAELEILGWVMTSYIEEGFDEDDRWHELRGCVGECQINHLFNGYLGKVTPQPPIPDRIRDFDSTLEDRGWVFIPAGFDTIEDYMASLREQRDGPPS
;
A
#
# COMPACT_ATOMS: atom_id res chain seq x y z
N MET A 1 -20.96 12.59 0.06
CA MET A 1 -20.47 11.42 0.81
C MET A 1 -19.00 11.69 1.07
N SER A 2 -18.56 11.77 2.32
CA SER A 2 -17.11 11.84 2.59
C SER A 2 -16.54 10.46 2.26
N HIS A 3 -15.55 10.42 1.37
CA HIS A 3 -14.82 9.19 1.08
C HIS A 3 -13.70 9.08 2.11
N SER A 4 -13.69 7.98 2.88
CA SER A 4 -12.54 7.66 3.74
C SER A 4 -11.40 7.14 2.87
N PHE A 5 -10.15 7.45 3.25
CA PHE A 5 -8.97 6.92 2.57
C PHE A 5 -8.84 5.40 2.73
N ASP A 6 -9.56 4.80 3.70
CA ASP A 6 -9.73 3.35 3.85
C ASP A 6 -10.15 2.66 2.54
N ALA A 7 -10.90 3.35 1.68
CA ALA A 7 -11.29 2.80 0.39
C ALA A 7 -10.08 2.56 -0.55
N VAL A 8 -9.00 3.32 -0.41
CA VAL A 8 -7.74 3.09 -1.14
C VAL A 8 -7.03 1.88 -0.51
N ASP A 9 -6.92 1.85 0.80
CA ASP A 9 -6.31 0.75 1.57
C ASP A 9 -6.97 -0.60 1.24
N GLU A 10 -8.30 -0.66 1.23
CA GLU A 10 -9.07 -1.83 0.83
C GLU A 10 -8.74 -2.30 -0.59
N LYS A 11 -8.55 -1.38 -1.54
CA LYS A 11 -8.19 -1.74 -2.94
C LYS A 11 -6.76 -2.22 -3.08
N VAL A 12 -5.85 -1.72 -2.27
CA VAL A 12 -4.49 -2.25 -2.19
C VAL A 12 -4.52 -3.67 -1.62
N ALA A 13 -5.19 -3.87 -0.48
CA ALA A 13 -5.30 -5.18 0.16
C ALA A 13 -6.01 -6.21 -0.74
N GLU A 14 -7.10 -5.84 -1.41
CA GLU A 14 -7.80 -6.69 -2.38
C GLU A 14 -6.89 -7.10 -3.54
N THR A 15 -6.09 -6.17 -4.06
CA THR A 15 -5.15 -6.47 -5.16
C THR A 15 -4.05 -7.42 -4.71
N GLU A 16 -3.50 -7.22 -3.52
CA GLU A 16 -2.49 -8.10 -2.93
C GLU A 16 -3.06 -9.50 -2.69
N PHE A 17 -4.28 -9.59 -2.13
CA PHE A 17 -4.95 -10.85 -1.90
C PHE A 17 -5.03 -11.70 -3.18
N PHE A 18 -5.41 -11.10 -4.31
CA PHE A 18 -5.47 -11.83 -5.58
C PHE A 18 -4.08 -12.24 -6.09
N LEU A 19 -3.05 -11.43 -5.86
CA LEU A 19 -1.67 -11.80 -6.18
C LEU A 19 -1.21 -13.02 -5.35
N GLN A 20 -1.53 -13.04 -4.05
CA GLN A 20 -1.23 -14.16 -3.17
C GLN A 20 -1.99 -15.42 -3.61
N ARG A 21 -3.27 -15.31 -3.95
CA ARG A 21 -4.07 -16.44 -4.47
C ARG A 21 -3.54 -16.98 -5.80
N MET A 22 -2.92 -16.15 -6.65
CA MET A 22 -2.25 -16.62 -7.87
C MET A 22 -1.04 -17.53 -7.56
N VAL A 23 -0.30 -17.23 -6.49
CA VAL A 23 0.83 -18.07 -6.05
C VAL A 23 0.32 -19.41 -5.52
N GLU A 24 -0.70 -19.37 -4.68
CA GLU A 24 -1.29 -20.55 -4.03
C GLU A 24 -2.05 -21.47 -4.99
N ALA A 25 -2.47 -20.97 -6.16
CA ALA A 25 -3.09 -21.78 -7.19
C ALA A 25 -2.14 -22.85 -7.76
N GLU A 26 -0.82 -22.71 -7.56
CA GLU A 26 0.21 -23.66 -7.99
C GLU A 26 0.04 -24.14 -9.44
N ASN A 27 -0.41 -25.38 -9.67
CA ASN A 27 -0.61 -25.97 -10.99
C ASN A 27 -2.08 -25.99 -11.44
N ASP A 28 -3.01 -25.44 -10.66
CA ASP A 28 -4.40 -25.26 -11.06
C ASP A 28 -4.51 -24.07 -12.04
N TRP A 29 -4.54 -24.43 -13.32
CA TRP A 29 -4.64 -23.46 -14.41
C TRP A 29 -5.93 -22.65 -14.41
N PHE A 30 -7.03 -23.22 -13.93
CA PHE A 30 -8.30 -22.53 -13.92
C PHE A 30 -8.32 -21.49 -12.79
N GLU A 31 -7.95 -21.90 -11.58
CA GLU A 31 -7.84 -21.00 -10.43
C GLU A 31 -6.85 -19.87 -10.71
N PHE A 32 -5.67 -20.19 -11.23
CA PHE A 32 -4.66 -19.18 -11.59
C PHE A 32 -5.23 -18.12 -12.55
N ARG A 33 -5.96 -18.55 -13.59
CA ARG A 33 -6.58 -17.62 -14.56
C ARG A 33 -7.68 -16.76 -13.94
N CYS A 34 -8.48 -17.33 -13.05
CA CYS A 34 -9.50 -16.58 -12.31
C CYS A 34 -8.86 -15.49 -11.44
N TYR A 35 -7.83 -15.85 -10.68
CA TYR A 35 -7.12 -14.88 -9.82
C TYR A 35 -6.33 -13.85 -10.61
N LEU A 36 -5.71 -14.21 -11.74
CA LEU A 36 -5.08 -13.25 -12.63
C LEU A 36 -6.10 -12.23 -13.17
N SER A 37 -7.28 -12.69 -13.60
CA SER A 37 -8.35 -11.79 -14.07
C SER A 37 -8.81 -10.83 -12.97
N ALA A 38 -8.97 -11.34 -11.75
CA ALA A 38 -9.33 -10.56 -10.58
C ALA A 38 -8.23 -9.54 -10.21
N PHE A 39 -6.96 -9.95 -10.19
CA PHE A 39 -5.80 -9.08 -9.96
C PHE A 39 -5.74 -7.93 -10.96
N LEU A 40 -5.82 -8.23 -12.27
CA LEU A 40 -5.77 -7.23 -13.34
C LEU A 40 -6.91 -6.20 -13.20
N SER A 41 -8.07 -6.65 -12.75
CA SER A 41 -9.23 -5.79 -12.49
C SER A 41 -9.03 -4.94 -11.24
N ALA A 42 -8.63 -5.55 -10.12
CA ALA A 42 -8.43 -4.91 -8.83
C ALA A 42 -7.30 -3.87 -8.85
N ALA A 43 -6.16 -4.16 -9.49
CA ALA A 43 -5.02 -3.26 -9.58
C ALA A 43 -5.39 -1.88 -10.16
N ARG A 44 -6.25 -1.85 -11.18
CA ARG A 44 -6.76 -0.58 -11.74
C ARG A 44 -7.57 0.22 -10.71
N THR A 45 -8.35 -0.46 -9.87
CA THR A 45 -9.23 0.21 -8.91
C THR A 45 -8.47 0.99 -7.86
N ILE A 46 -7.20 0.65 -7.55
CA ILE A 46 -6.33 1.43 -6.67
C ILE A 46 -6.21 2.87 -7.18
N THR A 47 -5.81 3.04 -8.45
CA THR A 47 -5.65 4.39 -9.03
C THR A 47 -6.97 5.14 -9.16
N LEU A 48 -8.08 4.44 -9.40
CA LEU A 48 -9.42 5.04 -9.44
C LEU A 48 -9.89 5.48 -8.05
N ALA A 49 -9.55 4.73 -7.00
CA ALA A 49 -9.83 5.09 -5.62
C ALA A 49 -9.04 6.34 -5.22
N LEU A 50 -7.74 6.40 -5.55
CA LEU A 50 -6.90 7.59 -5.33
C LEU A 50 -7.50 8.84 -6.00
N GLN A 51 -7.95 8.73 -7.25
CA GLN A 51 -8.52 9.86 -8.00
C GLN A 51 -9.80 10.45 -7.37
N ARG A 52 -10.46 9.77 -6.43
CA ARG A 52 -11.58 10.34 -5.67
C ARG A 52 -11.15 11.46 -4.73
N PHE A 53 -9.86 11.57 -4.44
CA PHE A 53 -9.26 12.60 -3.58
C PHE A 53 -8.69 13.78 -4.38
N GLN A 54 -9.10 13.95 -5.64
CA GLN A 54 -8.64 15.04 -6.52
C GLN A 54 -8.84 16.46 -5.96
N ASP A 55 -9.79 16.62 -5.04
CA ASP A 55 -10.11 17.90 -4.41
C ASP A 55 -9.16 18.24 -3.24
N LEU A 56 -8.28 17.31 -2.83
CA LEU A 56 -7.30 17.57 -1.78
C LEU A 56 -6.26 18.62 -2.24
N PRO A 57 -5.86 19.55 -1.35
CA PRO A 57 -4.81 20.51 -1.65
C PRO A 57 -3.51 19.82 -2.11
N GLY A 58 -2.98 20.21 -3.27
CA GLY A 58 -1.74 19.67 -3.83
C GLY A 58 -1.88 18.31 -4.55
N PHE A 59 -3.05 17.67 -4.53
CA PHE A 59 -3.24 16.35 -5.17
C PHE A 59 -3.01 16.38 -6.68
N ALA A 60 -3.53 17.39 -7.38
CA ALA A 60 -3.43 17.45 -8.84
C ALA A 60 -1.97 17.48 -9.33
N ASP A 61 -1.14 18.29 -8.69
CA ASP A 61 0.29 18.41 -9.02
C ASP A 61 1.05 17.14 -8.63
N TRP A 62 0.75 16.59 -7.44
CA TRP A 62 1.33 15.33 -6.96
C TRP A 62 0.99 14.13 -7.85
N TYR A 63 -0.26 14.00 -8.27
CA TYR A 63 -0.71 12.84 -9.06
C TYR A 63 -0.26 12.93 -10.52
N ALA A 64 0.00 14.13 -11.04
CA ALA A 64 0.45 14.32 -12.42
C ALA A 64 1.80 13.62 -12.70
N SER A 65 2.77 13.69 -11.78
CA SER A 65 4.06 13.00 -11.93
C SER A 65 3.88 11.48 -11.98
N HIS A 66 3.19 10.92 -10.99
CA HIS A 66 2.92 9.48 -10.88
C HIS A 66 2.15 8.93 -12.08
N ARG A 67 1.22 9.72 -12.63
CA ARG A 67 0.49 9.35 -13.85
C ARG A 67 1.41 9.24 -15.07
N GLU A 68 2.36 10.17 -15.23
CA GLU A 68 3.31 10.12 -16.34
C GLU A 68 4.35 9.00 -16.15
N GLU A 69 4.75 8.68 -14.92
CA GLU A 69 5.56 7.50 -14.61
C GLU A 69 4.88 6.20 -15.04
N LEU A 70 3.62 5.98 -14.62
CA LEU A 70 2.85 4.79 -15.03
C LEU A 70 2.63 4.71 -16.55
N LYS A 71 2.50 5.86 -17.21
CA LYS A 71 2.31 5.93 -18.65
C LYS A 71 3.58 5.62 -19.43
N THR A 72 4.75 5.90 -18.87
CA THR A 72 6.04 5.65 -19.51
C THR A 72 6.62 4.27 -19.14
N ASP A 73 6.18 3.69 -18.02
CA ASP A 73 6.54 2.34 -17.61
C ASP A 73 6.04 1.28 -18.62
N PRO A 74 6.94 0.53 -19.29
CA PRO A 74 6.56 -0.53 -20.21
C PRO A 74 5.71 -1.64 -19.58
N LEU A 75 5.99 -2.02 -18.33
CA LEU A 75 5.25 -3.06 -17.63
C LEU A 75 3.83 -2.58 -17.28
N ALA A 76 3.68 -1.37 -16.77
CA ALA A 76 2.36 -0.82 -16.47
C ALA A 76 1.48 -0.69 -17.72
N ARG A 77 2.05 -0.26 -18.85
CA ARG A 77 1.35 -0.25 -20.15
C ARG A 77 0.94 -1.67 -20.59
N PHE A 78 1.87 -2.61 -20.54
CA PHE A 78 1.61 -4.00 -20.89
C PHE A 78 0.46 -4.62 -20.06
N ILE A 79 0.47 -4.40 -18.74
CA ILE A 79 -0.58 -4.88 -17.83
C ILE A 79 -1.93 -4.23 -18.16
N LEU A 80 -1.94 -2.93 -18.46
CA LEU A 80 -3.14 -2.21 -18.88
C LEU A 80 -3.74 -2.77 -20.18
N GLU A 81 -2.90 -3.01 -21.19
CA GLU A 81 -3.30 -3.59 -22.47
C GLU A 81 -3.84 -5.02 -22.30
N THR A 82 -3.08 -5.86 -21.58
CA THR A 82 -3.49 -7.24 -21.25
C THR A 82 -4.86 -7.30 -20.60
N ARG A 83 -5.10 -6.41 -19.65
CA ARG A 83 -6.39 -6.29 -18.96
C ARG A 83 -7.50 -5.86 -19.90
N ASN A 84 -7.27 -4.83 -20.71
CA ASN A 84 -8.28 -4.33 -21.65
C ASN A 84 -8.69 -5.41 -22.64
N ASP A 85 -7.71 -6.11 -23.24
CA ASP A 85 -7.98 -7.22 -24.15
C ASP A 85 -8.78 -8.33 -23.47
N HIS A 86 -8.38 -8.72 -22.26
CA HIS A 86 -9.08 -9.77 -21.51
C HIS A 86 -10.53 -9.41 -21.17
N VAL A 87 -10.77 -8.19 -20.66
CA VAL A 87 -12.12 -7.71 -20.31
C VAL A 87 -13.03 -7.58 -21.53
N HIS A 88 -12.46 -7.28 -22.70
CA HIS A 88 -13.22 -7.17 -23.95
C HIS A 88 -13.40 -8.51 -24.69
N GLY A 89 -13.16 -9.65 -24.03
CA GLY A 89 -13.40 -10.98 -24.58
C GLY A 89 -12.25 -11.53 -25.43
N GLY A 90 -11.07 -10.91 -25.34
CA GLY A 90 -9.85 -11.42 -25.94
C GLY A 90 -9.41 -12.77 -25.36
N PRO A 91 -8.44 -13.44 -26.01
CA PRO A 91 -7.92 -14.72 -25.53
C PRO A 91 -7.33 -14.60 -24.12
N SER A 92 -7.23 -15.74 -23.41
CA SER A 92 -6.59 -15.76 -22.09
C SER A 92 -5.18 -15.14 -22.13
N PRO A 93 -4.85 -14.25 -21.16
CA PRO A 93 -3.50 -13.68 -21.01
C PRO A 93 -2.41 -14.72 -20.79
N VAL A 94 -2.76 -15.94 -20.37
CA VAL A 94 -1.80 -17.01 -20.08
C VAL A 94 -1.53 -17.81 -21.35
N ALA A 95 -0.28 -17.77 -21.85
CA ALA A 95 0.13 -18.59 -22.99
C ALA A 95 0.63 -19.98 -22.60
N GLY A 96 1.30 -20.08 -21.46
CA GLY A 96 2.00 -21.29 -21.04
C GLY A 96 2.31 -21.28 -19.55
N GLY A 97 2.59 -22.45 -19.01
CA GLY A 97 3.04 -22.63 -17.63
C GLY A 97 4.00 -23.80 -17.53
N MET A 98 4.98 -23.69 -16.65
CA MET A 98 5.91 -24.76 -16.30
C MET A 98 5.89 -24.95 -14.79
N PHE A 99 5.84 -26.21 -14.36
CA PHE A 99 5.94 -26.59 -12.96
C PHE A 99 7.26 -27.34 -12.75
N TYR A 100 8.11 -26.81 -11.86
CA TYR A 100 9.40 -27.42 -11.56
C TYR A 100 9.70 -27.28 -10.07
N GLN A 101 10.05 -28.40 -9.42
CA GLN A 101 10.40 -28.46 -7.98
C GLN A 101 9.41 -27.74 -7.06
N GLY A 102 8.10 -27.92 -7.28
CA GLY A 102 7.07 -27.28 -6.45
C GLY A 102 6.74 -25.84 -6.83
N LYS A 103 7.46 -25.23 -7.79
CA LYS A 103 7.24 -23.85 -8.22
C LYS A 103 6.57 -23.80 -9.58
N ALA A 104 5.41 -23.14 -9.63
CA ALA A 104 4.73 -22.81 -10.88
C ALA A 104 5.26 -21.50 -11.45
N THR A 105 5.53 -21.49 -12.75
CA THR A 105 5.87 -20.28 -13.50
C THR A 105 4.95 -20.19 -14.70
N TYR A 106 4.30 -19.03 -14.86
CA TYR A 106 3.38 -18.77 -15.96
C TYR A 106 3.93 -17.70 -16.86
N ARG A 107 3.68 -17.81 -18.17
CA ARG A 107 4.11 -16.82 -19.15
C ARG A 107 2.90 -16.13 -19.77
N PHE A 108 3.01 -14.82 -19.91
CA PHE A 108 2.05 -14.07 -20.69
C PHE A 108 2.06 -14.53 -22.14
N ARG A 109 0.91 -14.38 -22.78
CA ARG A 109 0.82 -14.31 -24.23
C ARG A 109 1.55 -13.04 -24.68
N GLU A 110 2.45 -13.21 -25.65
CA GLU A 110 3.18 -12.10 -26.22
C GLU A 110 2.19 -11.08 -26.81
N LEU A 111 2.23 -9.86 -26.27
CA LEU A 111 1.51 -8.70 -26.76
C LEU A 111 2.57 -7.63 -27.08
N GLY A 112 2.81 -7.40 -28.37
CA GLY A 112 3.80 -6.43 -28.83
C GLY A 112 5.26 -6.85 -28.60
N GLU A 113 6.15 -5.86 -28.50
CA GLU A 113 7.61 -6.06 -28.42
C GLU A 113 8.13 -6.22 -26.98
N PHE A 114 7.35 -5.84 -25.97
CA PHE A 114 7.75 -5.96 -24.57
C PHE A 114 7.55 -7.39 -24.08
N VAL A 115 8.64 -8.01 -23.61
CA VAL A 115 8.62 -9.36 -23.04
C VAL A 115 8.71 -9.24 -21.52
N PRO A 116 7.59 -9.37 -20.78
CA PRO A 116 7.62 -9.37 -19.32
C PRO A 116 8.29 -10.64 -18.78
N ASN A 117 8.62 -10.60 -17.48
CA ASN A 117 8.98 -11.79 -16.72
C ASN A 117 7.78 -12.75 -16.61
N ASP A 118 7.90 -13.81 -15.79
CA ASP A 118 6.75 -14.63 -15.46
C ASP A 118 5.59 -13.78 -14.89
N ILE A 119 4.37 -14.28 -15.05
CA ILE A 119 3.15 -13.53 -14.71
C ILE A 119 3.16 -13.07 -13.26
N VAL A 120 3.53 -13.94 -12.31
CA VAL A 120 3.50 -13.61 -10.88
C VAL A 120 4.52 -12.52 -10.58
N SER A 121 5.76 -12.66 -11.04
CA SER A 121 6.81 -11.65 -10.82
C SER A 121 6.46 -10.29 -11.45
N SER A 122 5.84 -10.31 -12.63
CA SER A 122 5.40 -9.11 -13.33
C SER A 122 4.23 -8.42 -12.62
N CYS A 123 3.22 -9.18 -12.20
CA CYS A 123 2.10 -8.68 -11.39
C CYS A 123 2.59 -8.12 -10.05
N ARG A 124 3.53 -8.79 -9.39
CA ARG A 124 4.16 -8.30 -8.15
C ARG A 124 4.90 -6.98 -8.38
N SER A 125 5.69 -6.88 -9.45
CA SER A 125 6.43 -5.66 -9.78
C SER A 125 5.48 -4.48 -10.05
N HIS A 126 4.38 -4.75 -10.77
CA HIS A 126 3.33 -3.75 -11.00
C HIS A 126 2.61 -3.36 -9.70
N PHE A 127 2.28 -4.33 -8.84
CA PHE A 127 1.70 -4.06 -7.53
C PHE A 127 2.60 -3.19 -6.66
N ILE A 128 3.91 -3.48 -6.61
CA ILE A 128 4.89 -2.66 -5.89
C ILE A 128 4.92 -1.23 -6.44
N ALA A 129 4.84 -1.02 -7.75
CA ALA A 129 4.77 0.31 -8.34
C ALA A 129 3.52 1.07 -7.87
N LEU A 130 2.35 0.42 -7.86
CA LEU A 130 1.12 1.01 -7.34
C LEU A 130 1.21 1.29 -5.84
N LEU A 131 1.75 0.36 -5.06
CA LEU A 131 1.93 0.48 -3.62
C LEU A 131 2.85 1.67 -3.26
N LYS A 132 3.91 1.90 -4.04
CA LYS A 132 4.78 3.08 -3.87
C LYS A 132 4.03 4.39 -4.09
N ILE A 133 3.12 4.45 -5.06
CA ILE A 133 2.29 5.65 -5.28
C ILE A 133 1.38 5.88 -4.07
N VAL A 134 0.74 4.84 -3.54
CA VAL A 134 -0.11 4.97 -2.35
C VAL A 134 0.72 5.38 -1.12
N TYR A 135 1.91 4.79 -0.95
CA TYR A 135 2.83 5.20 0.11
C TYR A 135 3.24 6.67 0.00
N ASP A 136 3.59 7.14 -1.19
CA ASP A 136 3.96 8.53 -1.42
C ASP A 136 2.79 9.49 -1.13
N CYS A 137 1.56 9.06 -1.39
CA CYS A 137 0.34 9.78 -0.98
C CYS A 137 0.29 9.98 0.54
N TYR A 138 0.58 8.93 1.33
CA TYR A 138 0.70 9.03 2.79
C TYR A 138 1.84 9.93 3.26
N VAL A 139 2.93 10.04 2.49
CA VAL A 139 4.07 10.92 2.84
C VAL A 139 3.77 12.38 2.53
N VAL A 140 3.20 12.66 1.36
CA VAL A 140 3.02 14.04 0.86
C VAL A 140 1.72 14.65 1.34
N LEU A 141 0.64 13.86 1.34
CA LEU A 141 -0.73 14.31 1.62
C LEU A 141 -1.27 13.72 2.94
N GLY A 142 -0.42 13.06 3.73
CA GLY A 142 -0.77 12.32 4.95
C GLY A 142 -1.65 13.10 5.92
N VAL A 143 -1.36 14.39 6.14
CA VAL A 143 -2.16 15.26 7.03
C VAL A 143 -3.64 15.35 6.63
N TYR A 144 -4.01 15.07 5.37
CA TYR A 144 -5.40 15.12 4.91
C TYR A 144 -6.10 13.76 4.87
N ILE A 145 -5.33 12.67 4.94
CA ILE A 145 -5.84 11.31 4.66
C ILE A 145 -5.64 10.34 5.82
N ASP A 146 -4.70 10.64 6.72
CA ASP A 146 -4.34 9.80 7.85
C ASP A 146 -4.58 10.56 9.16
N PRO A 147 -5.57 10.12 9.98
CA PRO A 147 -5.83 10.74 11.27
C PRO A 147 -4.60 10.79 12.18
N GLN A 148 -3.71 9.79 12.11
CA GLN A 148 -2.47 9.78 12.92
C GLN A 148 -1.55 10.96 12.57
N GLN A 149 -1.58 11.43 11.32
CA GLN A 149 -0.78 12.56 10.85
C GLN A 149 -1.51 13.90 10.97
N TYR A 150 -2.85 13.90 10.91
CA TYR A 150 -3.67 15.08 11.14
C TYR A 150 -3.63 15.52 12.61
N TYR A 151 -3.79 14.60 13.56
CA TYR A 151 -3.83 14.89 15.00
C TYR A 151 -2.42 14.97 15.61
N THR A 152 -1.66 15.98 15.15
CA THR A 152 -0.33 16.31 15.64
C THR A 152 -0.25 17.75 16.14
N ARG A 153 0.68 18.00 17.08
CA ARG A 153 0.92 19.34 17.62
C ARG A 153 1.27 20.32 16.49
N GLU A 154 2.16 19.90 15.59
CA GLU A 154 2.69 20.71 14.51
C GLU A 154 1.58 21.11 13.53
N HIS A 155 0.72 20.17 13.16
CA HIS A 155 -0.40 20.46 12.27
C HIS A 155 -1.41 21.40 12.93
N PHE A 156 -1.83 21.12 14.15
CA PHE A 156 -2.80 21.96 14.85
C PHE A 156 -2.25 23.38 15.12
N ALA A 157 -0.98 23.50 15.48
CA ALA A 157 -0.32 24.80 15.61
C ALA A 157 -0.33 25.59 14.29
N SER A 158 -0.15 24.93 13.14
CA SER A 158 -0.24 25.57 11.82
C SER A 158 -1.64 26.12 11.50
N LEU A 159 -2.67 25.55 12.12
CA LEU A 159 -4.06 26.00 12.02
C LEU A 159 -4.43 27.07 13.07
N GLY A 160 -3.50 27.44 13.95
CA GLY A 160 -3.78 28.30 15.11
C GLY A 160 -4.65 27.64 16.17
N LYS A 161 -4.71 26.29 16.18
CA LYS A 161 -5.45 25.48 17.14
C LYS A 161 -4.51 24.88 18.19
N THR A 162 -5.10 24.46 19.30
CA THR A 162 -4.42 23.77 20.41
C THR A 162 -4.92 22.34 20.55
N ILE A 163 -4.28 21.56 21.42
CA ILE A 163 -4.73 20.21 21.76
C ILE A 163 -6.17 20.15 22.27
N ASP A 164 -6.62 21.16 23.03
CA ASP A 164 -8.00 21.24 23.53
C ASP A 164 -9.02 21.24 22.37
N HIS A 165 -8.68 21.86 21.24
CA HIS A 165 -9.55 21.83 20.06
C HIS A 165 -9.61 20.42 19.46
N ALA A 166 -8.49 19.71 19.43
CA ALA A 166 -8.40 18.34 18.92
C ALA A 166 -9.20 17.36 19.79
N GLU A 167 -9.07 17.49 21.12
CA GLU A 167 -9.84 16.71 22.08
C GLU A 167 -11.34 16.99 21.99
N LEU A 168 -11.74 18.26 21.82
CA LEU A 168 -13.14 18.60 21.56
C LEU A 168 -13.66 18.01 20.24
N GLU A 169 -12.82 17.93 19.20
CA GLU A 169 -13.19 17.33 17.91
C GLU A 169 -13.39 15.80 17.99
N ILE A 170 -12.53 15.09 18.73
CA ILE A 170 -12.55 13.61 18.79
C ILE A 170 -13.34 13.07 19.98
N LEU A 171 -13.13 13.61 21.17
CA LEU A 171 -13.73 13.13 22.42
C LEU A 171 -15.01 13.91 22.76
N GLY A 172 -15.07 15.20 22.39
CA GLY A 172 -16.17 16.10 22.76
C GLY A 172 -15.97 16.80 24.10
N TRP A 173 -14.83 16.59 24.77
CA TRP A 173 -14.42 17.30 25.99
C TRP A 173 -12.88 17.42 26.05
N VAL A 174 -12.39 18.31 26.91
CA VAL A 174 -10.95 18.46 27.19
C VAL A 174 -10.55 17.47 28.27
N MET A 175 -9.40 16.80 28.13
CA MET A 175 -8.89 15.78 29.07
C MET A 175 -8.34 16.41 30.36
N THR A 176 -9.18 17.07 31.15
CA THR A 176 -8.77 17.76 32.39
C THR A 176 -8.23 16.80 33.44
N SER A 177 -8.70 15.54 33.49
CA SER A 177 -8.17 14.53 34.41
C SER A 177 -6.70 14.21 34.15
N TYR A 178 -6.26 14.15 32.89
CA TYR A 178 -4.85 13.93 32.54
C TYR A 178 -3.99 15.10 33.04
N ILE A 179 -4.47 16.33 32.90
CA ILE A 179 -3.80 17.52 33.42
C ILE A 179 -3.69 17.47 34.96
N GLU A 180 -4.76 17.07 35.65
CA GLU A 180 -4.79 16.92 37.11
C GLU A 180 -3.85 15.83 37.63
N GLU A 181 -3.67 14.75 36.85
CA GLU A 181 -2.74 13.65 37.12
C GLU A 181 -1.28 13.99 36.76
N GLY A 182 -1.03 15.16 36.17
CA GLY A 182 0.31 15.66 35.85
C GLY A 182 0.86 15.19 34.50
N PHE A 183 0.01 14.63 33.63
CA PHE A 183 0.38 14.34 32.24
C PHE A 183 0.52 15.62 31.44
N ASP A 184 1.51 15.66 30.55
CA ASP A 184 1.75 16.83 29.70
C ASP A 184 0.99 16.73 28.37
N GLU A 185 1.20 17.70 27.49
CA GLU A 185 0.58 17.72 26.18
C GLU A 185 1.00 16.53 25.29
N ASP A 186 2.23 16.03 25.42
CA ASP A 186 2.70 14.94 24.57
C ASP A 186 1.96 13.64 24.90
N ASP A 187 1.68 13.40 26.18
CA ASP A 187 0.86 12.26 26.64
C ASP A 187 -0.57 12.37 26.10
N ARG A 188 -1.16 13.56 26.20
CA ARG A 188 -2.52 13.82 25.71
C ARG A 188 -2.62 13.66 24.19
N TRP A 189 -1.62 14.11 23.43
CA TRP A 189 -1.57 13.90 21.98
C TRP A 189 -1.45 12.42 21.62
N HIS A 190 -0.67 11.66 22.39
CA HIS A 190 -0.55 10.22 22.22
C HIS A 190 -1.88 9.50 22.49
N GLU A 191 -2.53 9.80 23.61
CA GLU A 191 -3.85 9.24 23.98
C GLU A 191 -4.92 9.57 22.93
N LEU A 192 -4.99 10.83 22.49
CA LEU A 192 -5.92 11.27 21.46
C LEU A 192 -5.76 10.46 20.17
N ARG A 193 -4.51 10.19 19.76
CA ARG A 193 -4.21 9.39 18.58
C ARG A 193 -4.55 7.91 18.76
N GLY A 194 -4.52 7.40 19.99
CA GLY A 194 -5.06 6.06 20.30
C GLY A 194 -6.56 5.94 20.04
N CYS A 195 -7.29 7.06 19.96
CA CYS A 195 -8.74 7.09 19.72
C CYS A 195 -9.12 7.20 18.23
N VAL A 196 -8.16 7.33 17.32
CA VAL A 196 -8.42 7.49 15.88
C VAL A 196 -7.80 6.33 15.09
N GLY A 197 -8.33 6.09 13.89
CA GLY A 197 -7.81 5.07 13.00
C GLY A 197 -6.39 5.37 12.53
N GLU A 198 -5.70 4.34 12.05
CA GLU A 198 -4.42 4.42 11.36
C GLU A 198 -4.52 3.77 9.97
N CYS A 199 -3.49 3.92 9.15
CA CYS A 199 -3.37 3.21 7.87
C CYS A 199 -3.54 1.69 8.03
N GLN A 200 -4.52 1.11 7.34
CA GLN A 200 -4.90 -0.30 7.49
C GLN A 200 -3.95 -1.26 6.75
N ILE A 201 -3.09 -0.72 5.88
CA ILE A 201 -2.16 -1.48 5.04
C ILE A 201 -0.68 -1.26 5.39
N ASN A 202 -0.37 -0.76 6.60
CA ASN A 202 1.02 -0.63 7.06
C ASN A 202 1.80 -1.95 6.99
N HIS A 203 1.12 -3.09 7.20
CA HIS A 203 1.68 -4.42 7.01
C HIS A 203 2.19 -4.65 5.56
N LEU A 204 1.45 -4.21 4.54
CA LEU A 204 1.86 -4.32 3.14
C LEU A 204 3.02 -3.38 2.81
N PHE A 205 3.00 -2.13 3.31
CA PHE A 205 4.14 -1.23 3.15
C PHE A 205 5.40 -1.81 3.78
N ASN A 206 5.29 -2.36 4.98
CA ASN A 206 6.42 -2.95 5.67
C ASN A 206 6.94 -4.18 4.91
N GLY A 207 6.05 -5.11 4.54
CA GLY A 207 6.43 -6.33 3.83
C GLY A 207 7.08 -6.07 2.47
N TYR A 208 6.50 -5.19 1.65
CA TYR A 208 6.99 -4.96 0.28
C TYR A 208 8.06 -3.87 0.16
N LEU A 209 8.02 -2.84 1.01
CA LEU A 209 8.89 -1.66 0.90
C LEU A 209 9.87 -1.51 2.08
N GLY A 210 9.71 -2.29 3.15
CA GLY A 210 10.52 -2.18 4.37
C GLY A 210 10.29 -0.87 5.12
N LYS A 211 9.11 -0.26 4.98
CA LYS A 211 8.75 1.04 5.56
C LYS A 211 7.31 1.04 6.01
N VAL A 212 6.98 1.89 6.97
CA VAL A 212 5.59 2.20 7.36
C VAL A 212 5.28 3.66 7.04
N THR A 213 3.99 4.00 7.02
CA THR A 213 3.54 5.39 6.89
C THR A 213 4.18 6.28 7.97
N PRO A 214 4.40 7.58 7.70
CA PRO A 214 4.98 8.48 8.69
C PRO A 214 4.22 8.41 10.03
N GLN A 215 4.91 7.98 11.07
CA GLN A 215 4.36 7.92 12.41
C GLN A 215 4.75 9.20 13.17
N PRO A 216 3.84 9.80 13.94
CA PRO A 216 4.17 10.91 14.81
C PRO A 216 5.20 10.48 15.87
N PRO A 217 6.04 11.40 16.35
CA PRO A 217 7.05 11.07 17.34
C PRO A 217 6.40 10.58 18.63
N ILE A 218 6.94 9.49 19.17
CA ILE A 218 6.52 8.94 20.45
C ILE A 218 7.43 9.52 21.54
N PRO A 219 6.87 10.05 22.64
CA PRO A 219 7.66 10.57 23.75
C PRO A 219 8.59 9.50 24.33
N ASP A 220 9.84 9.88 24.63
CA ASP A 220 10.88 8.94 25.09
C ASP A 220 10.43 8.11 26.31
N ARG A 221 9.65 8.71 27.22
CA ARG A 221 9.16 8.05 28.44
C ARG A 221 8.16 6.92 28.21
N ILE A 222 7.45 6.90 27.08
CA ILE A 222 6.49 5.84 26.74
C ILE A 222 6.98 4.93 25.60
N ARG A 223 8.16 5.21 25.06
CA ARG A 223 8.74 4.47 23.94
C ARG A 223 8.91 2.97 24.23
N ASP A 224 9.23 2.63 25.47
CA ASP A 224 9.39 1.24 25.92
C ASP A 224 8.06 0.46 25.98
N PHE A 225 6.93 1.16 25.94
CA PHE A 225 5.57 0.57 25.91
C PHE A 225 4.95 0.60 24.51
N ASP A 226 5.67 1.12 23.51
CA ASP A 226 5.17 1.11 22.15
C ASP A 226 5.15 -0.32 21.60
N SER A 227 4.12 -0.61 20.82
CA SER A 227 3.92 -1.93 20.23
C SER A 227 4.94 -2.16 19.13
N THR A 228 5.59 -3.33 19.15
CA THR A 228 6.51 -3.75 18.08
C THR A 228 5.77 -3.92 16.75
N LEU A 229 6.52 -4.08 15.64
CA LEU A 229 5.90 -4.38 14.34
C LEU A 229 5.10 -5.69 14.39
N GLU A 230 5.59 -6.68 15.15
CA GLU A 230 4.89 -7.93 15.41
C GLU A 230 3.59 -7.70 16.20
N ASP A 231 3.64 -6.93 17.28
CA ASP A 231 2.46 -6.65 18.13
C ASP A 231 1.37 -5.88 17.37
N ARG A 232 1.77 -5.00 16.45
CA ARG A 232 0.86 -4.27 15.55
C ARG A 232 0.35 -5.12 14.38
N GLY A 233 0.85 -6.34 14.19
CA GLY A 233 0.51 -7.18 13.05
C GLY A 233 1.03 -6.66 11.72
N TRP A 234 2.09 -5.86 11.73
CA TRP A 234 2.68 -5.25 10.52
C TRP A 234 3.76 -6.12 9.86
N VAL A 235 4.05 -7.29 10.42
CA VAL A 235 4.91 -8.28 9.76
C VAL A 235 4.11 -8.99 8.67
N PHE A 236 4.54 -8.83 7.43
CA PHE A 236 3.89 -9.40 6.26
C PHE A 236 4.93 -9.98 5.31
N ILE A 237 4.67 -11.17 4.78
CA ILE A 237 5.55 -11.85 3.82
C ILE A 237 4.98 -11.63 2.41
N PRO A 238 5.72 -10.93 1.52
CA PRO A 238 5.27 -10.68 0.16
C PRO A 238 4.89 -11.94 -0.61
N ALA A 239 3.85 -11.83 -1.43
CA ALA A 239 3.32 -12.97 -2.17
C ALA A 239 4.36 -13.69 -3.01
N GLY A 240 4.49 -15.01 -2.80
CA GLY A 240 5.45 -15.88 -3.51
C GLY A 240 6.84 -15.97 -2.89
N PHE A 241 6.96 -15.64 -1.61
CA PHE A 241 8.15 -15.87 -0.78
C PHE A 241 7.76 -16.55 0.53
N ASP A 242 8.71 -17.30 1.10
CA ASP A 242 8.51 -17.99 2.38
C ASP A 242 8.94 -17.13 3.57
N THR A 243 9.83 -16.14 3.34
CA THR A 243 10.35 -15.22 4.35
C THR A 243 10.55 -13.81 3.79
N ILE A 244 10.60 -12.80 4.67
CA ILE A 244 10.93 -11.42 4.28
C ILE A 244 12.38 -11.34 3.78
N GLU A 245 13.29 -12.13 4.37
CA GLU A 245 14.70 -12.19 4.00
C GLU A 245 14.87 -12.66 2.55
N ASP A 246 14.13 -13.69 2.13
CA ASP A 246 14.15 -14.20 0.75
C ASP A 246 13.67 -13.14 -0.24
N TYR A 247 12.60 -12.42 0.13
CA TYR A 247 12.11 -11.31 -0.68
C TYR A 247 13.16 -10.20 -0.80
N MET A 248 13.74 -9.77 0.32
CA MET A 248 14.75 -8.72 0.36
C MET A 248 16.01 -9.10 -0.42
N ALA A 249 16.41 -10.37 -0.38
CA ALA A 249 17.51 -10.89 -1.19
C ALA A 249 17.17 -10.77 -2.69
N SER A 250 15.96 -11.14 -3.11
CA SER A 250 15.52 -11.05 -4.51
C SER A 250 15.55 -9.62 -5.06
N LEU A 251 15.23 -8.61 -4.23
CA LEU A 251 15.31 -7.20 -4.63
C LEU A 251 16.74 -6.74 -4.87
N ARG A 252 17.71 -7.25 -4.10
CA ARG A 252 19.13 -6.92 -4.28
C ARG A 252 19.66 -7.51 -5.58
N GLU A 253 19.32 -8.76 -5.87
CA GLU A 253 19.71 -9.43 -7.13
C GLU A 253 19.16 -8.71 -8.37
N GLN A 254 17.92 -8.22 -8.31
CA GLN A 254 17.33 -7.43 -9.40
C GLN A 254 18.01 -6.07 -9.60
N ARG A 255 18.54 -5.46 -8.53
CA ARG A 255 19.22 -4.16 -8.59
C ARG A 255 20.66 -4.26 -9.07
N ASP A 256 21.36 -5.31 -8.65
CA ASP A 256 22.80 -5.45 -8.90
C ASP A 256 23.08 -6.17 -10.24
N GLY A 257 22.06 -6.75 -10.89
CA GLY A 257 22.18 -7.47 -12.16
C GLY A 257 22.97 -8.77 -12.01
N PRO A 258 22.87 -9.73 -12.95
CA PRO A 258 23.75 -10.88 -12.92
C PRO A 258 25.20 -10.40 -13.04
N PRO A 259 26.16 -10.97 -12.29
CA PRO A 259 27.57 -10.72 -12.54
C PRO A 259 27.86 -11.14 -13.98
N SER A 260 28.30 -10.16 -14.77
CA SER A 260 28.69 -10.28 -16.18
C SER A 260 29.74 -11.36 -16.40
#